data_AF-A0A7C7YWR0-F1
#
_entry.id   AF-A0A7C7YWR0-F1
#
_cell.length_a   1.000
_cell.length_b   1.000
_cell.length_c   1.000
_cell.angle_alpha   90.00
_cell.angle_beta   90.00
_cell.angle_gamma   90.00
#
_symmetry.space_group_name_H-M   'P 1'
#
loop_
_entity.id
_entity.type
_entity.pdbx_description
1 polymer ?
#
loop_
_entity_poly.entity_id
_entity_poly.type
_entity_poly.pdbx_seq_one_letter_code
_entity_poly.pdbx_strand_id
1 'polypeptide(L)'
;MKKQIEVDCPCCESRLSIDVLTQRVTRAIARAELDELGQPKQDGKRWERAAERVADRVESAPDKLDSALDAERNKSSRYDELFDDACKKARKKVQDREDEGDFPD
;
A
#
# COMPACT_ATOMS: atom_id res chain seq x y z
N MET A 1 7.13 13.10 25.34
CA MET A 1 6.36 11.89 25.00
C MET A 1 7.22 10.96 24.16
N LYS A 2 7.25 9.66 24.45
CA LYS A 2 7.97 8.67 23.61
C LYS A 2 7.22 8.56 22.27
N LYS A 3 7.92 8.80 21.16
CA LYS A 3 7.33 8.72 19.81
C LYS A 3 6.96 7.28 19.41
N GLN A 4 7.58 6.28 20.02
CA GLN A 4 7.39 4.88 19.69
C GLN A 4 7.09 4.04 20.94
N ILE A 5 6.22 3.05 20.77
CA ILE A 5 5.91 2.01 21.76
C ILE A 5 6.31 0.64 21.23
N GLU A 6 6.68 -0.25 22.14
CA GLU A 6 6.96 -1.66 21.82
C GLU A 6 5.82 -2.53 22.34
N VAL A 7 5.28 -3.37 21.47
CA VAL A 7 4.15 -4.27 21.78
C VAL A 7 4.44 -5.64 21.18
N ASP A 8 4.13 -6.71 21.90
CA ASP A 8 4.27 -8.07 21.39
C ASP A 8 2.94 -8.52 20.77
N CYS A 9 2.95 -9.09 19.55
CA CYS A 9 1.71 -9.63 18.96
C CYS A 9 1.26 -10.86 19.77
N PRO A 10 0.01 -10.91 20.27
CA PRO A 10 -0.51 -12.12 20.91
C PRO A 10 -0.64 -13.32 19.96
N CYS A 11 -0.59 -13.05 18.65
CA CYS A 11 -0.79 -14.02 17.58
C CYS A 11 0.44 -14.83 17.21
N CYS A 12 1.59 -14.16 17.16
CA CYS A 12 2.83 -14.70 16.61
C CYS A 12 4.06 -14.30 17.44
N GLU A 13 3.83 -13.66 18.59
CA GLU A 13 4.85 -13.25 19.55
C GLU A 13 5.96 -12.38 18.95
N SER A 14 5.67 -11.74 17.81
CA SER A 14 6.57 -10.79 17.19
C SER A 14 6.59 -9.49 17.98
N ARG A 15 7.77 -8.87 18.09
CA ARG A 15 7.92 -7.56 18.73
C ARG A 15 7.72 -6.47 17.70
N LEU A 16 6.73 -5.61 17.95
CA LEU A 16 6.32 -4.52 17.08
C LEU A 16 6.72 -3.17 17.68
N SER A 17 7.38 -2.33 16.88
CA SER A 17 7.62 -0.93 17.22
C SER A 17 6.61 -0.05 16.49
N ILE A 18 5.71 0.60 17.22
CA ILE A 18 4.60 1.39 16.68
C ILE A 18 4.86 2.87 16.96
N ASP A 19 4.81 3.70 15.92
CA ASP A 19 4.78 5.16 16.08
C ASP A 19 3.36 5.58 16.46
N VAL A 20 3.23 6.18 17.65
CA VAL A 20 1.93 6.52 18.23
C VAL A 20 1.27 7.68 17.49
N LEU A 21 2.05 8.59 16.91
CA LEU A 21 1.53 9.77 16.23
C LEU A 21 0.94 9.42 14.87
N THR A 22 1.60 8.51 14.15
CA THR A 22 1.17 8.08 12.82
C THR A 22 0.34 6.80 12.84
N GLN A 23 0.25 6.12 13.99
CA GLN A 23 -0.38 4.81 14.18
C GLN A 23 0.17 3.73 13.23
N ARG A 24 1.44 3.88 12.83
CA ARG A 24 2.10 2.96 11.88
C ARG A 24 3.10 2.06 12.59
N VAL A 25 3.12 0.81 12.18
CA VAL A 25 4.18 -0.13 12.54
C VAL A 25 5.45 0.27 11.79
N THR A 26 6.49 0.62 12.54
CA THR A 26 7.79 1.03 12.00
C THR A 26 8.76 -0.14 11.91
N ARG A 27 8.64 -1.13 12.82
CA ARG A 27 9.43 -2.37 12.82
C ARG A 27 8.57 -3.52 13.32
N ALA A 28 8.77 -4.69 12.73
CA ALA A 28 8.25 -5.96 13.19
C ALA A 28 9.39 -6.97 13.19
N ILE A 29 9.65 -7.62 14.32
CA ILE A 29 10.73 -8.59 14.49
C ILE A 29 10.13 -9.89 15.01
N ALA A 30 10.39 -11.01 14.32
CA ALA A 30 9.92 -12.31 14.74
C ALA A 30 10.65 -12.77 16.02
N ARG A 31 9.97 -13.53 16.88
CA ARG A 31 10.54 -14.02 18.16
C ARG A 31 11.87 -14.75 17.98
N ALA A 32 12.01 -15.52 16.90
CA ALA A 32 13.25 -16.26 16.58
C ALA A 32 14.47 -15.35 16.35
N GLU A 33 14.23 -14.11 15.91
CA GLU A 33 15.25 -13.11 15.63
C GLU A 33 15.55 -12.20 16.84
N LEU A 34 14.90 -12.43 17.98
CA LEU A 34 15.17 -11.75 19.24
C LEU A 34 16.18 -12.56 20.08
N ASP A 35 17.05 -11.85 20.80
CA ASP A 35 17.94 -12.40 21.81
C ASP A 35 17.20 -12.59 23.15
N GLU A 36 17.91 -13.11 24.16
CA GLU A 36 17.35 -13.35 25.50
C GLU A 36 16.92 -12.06 26.22
N LEU A 37 17.36 -10.89 25.74
CA LEU A 37 17.03 -9.57 26.27
C LEU A 37 15.88 -8.90 25.48
N GLY A 38 15.28 -9.62 24.52
CA GLY A 38 14.20 -9.10 23.67
C GLY A 38 14.68 -8.05 22.65
N GLN A 39 16.00 -7.95 22.42
CA GLN A 39 16.60 -7.12 21.39
C GLN A 39 16.81 -7.94 20.13
N PRO A 40 16.79 -7.33 18.94
CA PRO A 40 17.09 -8.06 17.72
C PRO A 40 18.54 -8.56 17.70
N LYS A 41 18.72 -9.84 17.40
CA LYS A 41 20.03 -10.47 17.21
C LYS A 41 20.84 -9.68 16.20
N GLN A 42 22.03 -9.25 16.62
CA GLN A 42 23.00 -8.61 15.73
C GLN A 42 23.76 -9.70 14.98
N ASP A 43 23.26 -10.05 13.79
CA ASP A 43 23.94 -10.99 12.90
C ASP A 43 24.45 -10.22 11.66
N GLY A 44 25.66 -10.54 11.17
CA GLY A 44 26.29 -9.82 10.05
C GLY A 44 25.44 -9.80 8.79
N LYS A 45 24.68 -10.89 8.57
CA LYS A 45 23.71 -11.04 7.47
C LYS A 45 22.58 -10.02 7.49
N ARG A 46 22.23 -9.50 8.68
CA ARG A 46 21.17 -8.50 8.84
C ARG A 46 21.59 -7.13 8.29
N TRP A 47 22.88 -6.80 8.41
CA TRP A 47 23.46 -5.59 7.83
C TRP A 47 23.56 -5.68 6.32
N GLU A 48 24.00 -6.83 5.78
CA GLU A 48 24.04 -7.07 4.33
C GLU A 48 22.64 -6.94 3.71
N ARG A 49 21.62 -7.59 4.29
CA ARG A 49 20.21 -7.44 3.85
C ARG A 49 19.66 -6.03 4.01
N ALA A 50 20.19 -5.24 4.93
CA ALA A 50 19.79 -3.84 5.08
C ALA A 50 20.44 -2.98 3.99
N ALA A 51 21.71 -3.22 3.67
CA ALA A 51 22.43 -2.56 2.59
C ALA A 51 21.81 -2.88 1.22
N GLU A 52 21.49 -4.14 0.96
CA GLU A 52 20.81 -4.61 -0.25
C GLU A 52 19.47 -3.89 -0.43
N ARG A 53 18.60 -3.88 0.59
CA ARG A 53 17.32 -3.14 0.54
C ARG A 53 17.46 -1.64 0.29
N VAL A 54 18.58 -1.03 0.69
CA VAL A 54 18.85 0.39 0.42
C VAL A 54 19.33 0.56 -1.02
N ALA A 55 20.21 -0.32 -1.50
CA ALA A 55 20.66 -0.33 -2.90
C ALA A 55 19.46 -0.51 -3.86
N ASP A 56 18.59 -1.48 -3.60
CA ASP A 56 17.38 -1.75 -4.40
C ASP A 56 16.45 -0.53 -4.47
N ARG A 57 16.39 0.28 -3.41
CA ARG A 57 15.58 1.51 -3.41
C ARG A 57 16.14 2.58 -4.33
N VAL A 58 17.47 2.69 -4.41
CA VAL A 58 18.13 3.64 -5.31
C VAL A 58 17.95 3.19 -6.75
N GLU A 59 18.09 1.89 -7.02
CA GLU A 59 17.92 1.31 -8.35
C GLU A 59 16.47 1.41 -8.84
N SER A 60 15.48 1.14 -7.97
CA SER A 60 14.05 1.23 -8.32
C SER A 60 13.45 2.64 -8.27
N ALA A 61 14.21 3.66 -7.85
CA ALA A 61 13.74 5.03 -7.79
C ALA A 61 13.39 5.64 -9.17
N PRO A 62 14.25 5.54 -10.21
CA PRO A 62 13.92 6.02 -11.56
C PRO A 62 12.67 5.35 -12.11
N ASP A 63 12.56 4.02 -12.01
CA ASP A 63 11.40 3.28 -12.51
C ASP A 63 10.08 3.72 -11.86
N LYS A 64 10.10 3.99 -10.54
CA LYS A 64 8.93 4.51 -9.82
C LYS A 64 8.58 5.93 -10.24
N LEU A 65 9.57 6.75 -10.51
CA LEU A 65 9.36 8.11 -11.00
C LEU A 65 8.75 8.08 -12.41
N ASP A 66 9.31 7.28 -13.31
CA ASP A 66 8.80 7.12 -14.67
C ASP A 66 7.38 6.55 -14.66
N SER A 67 7.11 5.53 -13.84
CA SER A 67 5.76 4.99 -13.67
C SER A 67 4.76 6.03 -13.16
N ALA A 68 5.17 6.88 -12.20
CA ALA A 68 4.31 7.96 -11.70
C ALA A 68 4.07 9.05 -12.75
N LEU A 69 5.11 9.40 -13.54
CA LEU A 69 4.99 10.37 -14.62
C LEU A 69 4.10 9.85 -15.75
N ASP A 70 4.22 8.57 -16.12
CA ASP A 70 3.36 7.95 -17.13
C ASP A 70 1.91 7.83 -16.65
N ALA A 71 1.69 7.58 -15.36
CA ALA A 71 0.36 7.62 -14.78
C ALA A 71 -0.28 9.02 -14.85
N GLU A 72 0.49 10.08 -14.61
CA GLU A 72 0.00 11.47 -14.75
C GLU A 72 -0.18 11.88 -16.22
N ARG A 73 0.70 11.45 -17.13
CA ARG A 73 0.57 11.70 -18.58
C ARG A 73 -0.72 11.10 -19.16
N ASN A 74 -1.04 9.87 -18.76
CA ASN A 74 -2.22 9.14 -19.24
C ASN A 74 -3.49 9.41 -18.41
N LYS A 75 -3.45 10.38 -17.51
CA LYS A 75 -4.54 10.66 -16.57
C LYS A 75 -5.76 11.25 -17.24
N SER A 76 -5.56 12.17 -18.19
CA SER A 76 -6.65 12.79 -18.96
C SER A 76 -7.40 11.76 -19.80
N SER A 77 -6.69 10.96 -20.59
CA SER A 77 -7.30 9.91 -21.42
C SER A 77 -8.06 8.89 -20.56
N ARG A 78 -7.53 8.52 -19.40
CA ARG A 78 -8.21 7.63 -18.46
C ARG A 78 -9.50 8.24 -17.90
N TYR A 79 -9.55 9.55 -17.66
CA TYR A 79 -10.78 10.22 -17.23
C TYR A 79 -11.81 10.30 -18.35
N ASP A 80 -11.38 10.53 -19.59
CA ASP A 80 -12.25 10.52 -20.77
C ASP A 80 -12.88 9.13 -20.97
N GLU A 81 -12.08 8.06 -20.87
CA GLU A 81 -12.56 6.68 -20.92
C GLU A 81 -13.60 6.37 -19.82
N LEU A 82 -13.33 6.80 -18.57
CA LEU A 82 -14.25 6.63 -17.46
C LEU A 82 -15.57 7.39 -17.68
N PHE A 83 -15.49 8.58 -18.26
CA PHE A 83 -16.66 9.39 -18.59
C PHE A 83 -17.50 8.75 -19.69
N ASP A 84 -16.86 8.27 -20.75
CA ASP A 84 -17.52 7.56 -21.85
C ASP A 84 -18.20 6.28 -21.36
N ASP A 85 -17.54 5.51 -20.51
CA ASP A 85 -18.11 4.31 -19.91
C ASP A 85 -19.31 4.62 -19.00
N ALA A 86 -19.25 5.71 -18.24
CA ALA A 86 -20.38 6.18 -17.44
C ALA A 86 -21.55 6.58 -18.33
N CYS A 87 -21.30 7.32 -19.42
CA CYS A 87 -22.32 7.70 -20.40
C CYS A 87 -22.96 6.48 -21.08
N LYS A 88 -22.16 5.50 -21.51
CA LYS A 88 -22.65 4.24 -22.10
C LYS A 88 -23.54 3.49 -21.11
N LYS A 89 -23.12 3.35 -19.85
CA LYS A 89 -23.90 2.68 -18.80
C LYS A 89 -25.21 3.41 -18.51
N ALA A 90 -25.19 4.75 -18.47
CA ALA A 90 -26.39 5.55 -18.26
C ALA A 90 -27.39 5.37 -19.41
N ARG A 91 -26.93 5.45 -20.66
CA ARG A 91 -27.77 5.22 -21.85
C ARG A 91 -28.36 3.82 -21.87
N LYS A 92 -27.54 2.80 -21.58
CA LYS A 92 -28.01 1.42 -21.48
C LYS A 92 -29.10 1.26 -20.43
N LYS A 93 -28.94 1.85 -19.24
CA LYS A 93 -29.98 1.81 -18.19
C LYS A 93 -31.29 2.49 -18.59
N VAL A 94 -31.23 3.55 -19.39
CA VAL A 94 -32.45 4.21 -19.91
C VAL A 94 -33.13 3.29 -20.93
N GLN A 95 -32.36 2.72 -21.85
CA GLN A 95 -32.88 1.78 -22.84
C GLN A 95 -33.47 0.52 -22.20
N ASP A 96 -32.78 -0.08 -21.23
CA ASP A 96 -33.27 -1.25 -20.49
C ASP A 96 -34.61 -0.92 -19.78
N ARG A 97 -34.80 0.31 -19.26
CA ARG A 97 -36.08 0.76 -18.66
C ARG A 97 -37.19 0.98 -19.70
N GLU A 98 -36.86 1.53 -20.86
CA GLU A 98 -37.80 1.72 -21.97
C GLU A 98 -38.27 0.37 -22.53
N ASP A 99 -37.37 -0.61 -22.65
CA ASP A 99 -37.67 -1.97 -23.11
C ASP A 99 -38.47 -2.79 -22.08
N GLU A 100 -38.30 -2.51 -20.77
CA GLU A 100 -39.07 -3.15 -19.68
C GLU A 100 -40.46 -2.53 -19.47
N GLY A 101 -40.82 -1.45 -20.17
CA GLY A 101 -42.17 -0.87 -20.15
C GLY A 101 -42.54 -0.16 -18.84
N ASP A 102 -41.56 0.29 -18.05
CA ASP A 102 -41.78 1.08 -16.83
C ASP A 102 -42.02 2.56 -17.22
N PHE A 103 -43.23 2.85 -17.74
CA PHE A 103 -43.74 4.20 -17.96
C PHE A 103 -44.35 4.71 -16.64
N PRO A 104 -43.72 5.64 -15.90
CA PRO A 104 -44.43 6.36 -14.86
C PRO A 104 -45.40 7.34 -15.51
N ASP A 105 -46.71 7.20 -15.20
CA ASP A 105 -47.75 8.19 -15.50
C ASP A 105 -47.38 9.61 -15.03
#